data_AF-A0A964VW25-F1
#
_entry.id   AF-A0A964VW25-F1
#
_cell.length_a   1.000
_cell.length_b   1.000
_cell.length_c   1.000
_cell.angle_alpha   90.00
_cell.angle_beta   90.00
_cell.angle_gamma   90.00
#
_symmetry.space_group_name_H-M   'P 1'
#
loop_
_entity.id
_entity.type
_entity.pdbx_description
1 polymer ?
#
loop_
_entity_poly.entity_id
_entity_poly.type
_entity_poly.pdbx_seq_one_letter_code
_entity_poly.pdbx_strand_id
1 'polypeptide(L)' 'MPSPASAFEFAPPERIVFGPGRVTQAGTLTASLGNSAMLVTGRDLRRAEPVRESFRSAGLNWVEWAVAGEPTVSEVR' A
#
# COMPACT_ATOMS: atom_id res chain seq x y z
N MET A 1 33.85 24.14 -14.79
CA MET A 1 32.39 24.00 -14.65
C MET A 1 32.08 22.51 -14.77
N PRO A 2 31.67 21.79 -13.71
CA PRO A 2 31.28 20.39 -13.87
C PRO A 2 30.09 20.29 -14.84
N SER A 3 30.10 19.26 -15.69
CA SER A 3 29.09 18.98 -16.72
C SER A 3 27.74 18.61 -16.10
N PRO A 4 26.58 18.93 -16.71
CA PRO A 4 25.24 18.58 -16.22
C PRO A 4 24.97 17.07 -16.02
N ALA A 5 25.89 16.20 -16.43
CA ALA A 5 25.82 14.74 -16.25
C ALA A 5 26.05 14.24 -14.80
N SER A 6 25.98 15.11 -13.79
CA SER A 6 26.20 14.77 -12.37
C SER A 6 24.96 14.95 -11.48
N ALA A 7 23.80 15.29 -12.05
CA ALA A 7 22.58 15.45 -11.27
C ALA A 7 21.95 14.08 -10.94
N PHE A 8 21.85 13.77 -9.65
CA PHE A 8 21.14 12.61 -9.11
C PHE A 8 19.94 13.10 -8.30
N GLU A 9 18.77 12.52 -8.58
CA GLU A 9 17.54 12.78 -7.84
C GLU A 9 16.99 11.47 -7.29
N PHE A 10 16.57 11.50 -6.02
CA PHE A 10 15.97 10.37 -5.33
C PHE A 10 14.72 10.82 -4.59
N ALA A 11 13.60 10.19 -4.90
CA ALA A 11 12.30 10.44 -4.27
C ALA A 11 11.86 9.20 -3.47
N PRO A 12 12.21 9.12 -2.17
CA PRO A 12 11.77 8.02 -1.32
C PRO A 12 10.28 8.15 -0.97
N PRO A 13 9.66 7.08 -0.44
CA PRO A 13 8.37 7.19 0.23
C PRO A 13 8.48 8.13 1.43
N GLU A 14 7.40 8.83 1.75
CA GLU A 14 7.31 9.70 2.94
C GLU A 14 7.55 8.92 4.24
N ARG A 15 7.15 7.66 4.30
CA ARG A 15 7.26 6.82 5.49
C ARG A 15 7.51 5.36 5.14
N ILE A 16 8.48 4.75 5.83
CA ILE A 16 8.80 3.31 5.76
C ILE A 16 8.54 2.69 7.13
N VAL A 17 7.67 1.67 7.19
CA VAL A 17 7.35 0.94 8.42
C VAL A 17 7.83 -0.50 8.28
N PHE A 18 8.79 -0.90 9.10
CA PHE A 18 9.43 -2.22 9.01
C PHE A 18 9.66 -2.87 10.39
N GLY A 19 9.64 -4.19 10.42
CA GLY A 19 9.90 -5.02 11.60
C GLY A 19 8.82 -6.08 11.86
N PRO A 20 9.10 -7.08 12.70
CA PRO A 20 8.14 -8.12 13.05
C PRO A 20 6.83 -7.54 13.56
N GLY A 21 5.70 -8.03 13.02
CA GLY A 21 4.36 -7.63 13.47
C GLY A 21 3.88 -6.25 13.03
N ARG A 22 4.67 -5.45 12.29
CA ARG A 22 4.28 -4.08 11.93
C ARG A 22 3.05 -3.97 11.02
N VAL A 23 2.67 -5.04 10.32
CA VAL A 23 1.46 -5.09 9.49
C VAL A 23 0.19 -4.79 10.29
N THR A 24 0.18 -5.03 11.61
CA THR A 24 -0.95 -4.70 12.49
C THR A 24 -1.23 -3.20 12.61
N GLN A 25 -0.28 -2.36 12.19
CA GLN A 25 -0.42 -0.90 12.17
C GLN A 25 -1.06 -0.37 10.88
N ALA A 26 -1.26 -1.21 9.86
CA ALA A 26 -1.73 -0.81 8.54
C ALA A 26 -3.06 -0.04 8.60
N GLY A 27 -4.03 -0.52 9.38
CA GLY A 27 -5.34 0.11 9.56
C GLY A 27 -5.24 1.51 10.15
N THR A 28 -4.56 1.69 11.28
CA THR A 28 -4.40 3.01 11.91
C THR A 28 -3.64 3.98 11.02
N LEU A 29 -2.59 3.52 10.35
CA LEU A 29 -1.83 4.36 9.42
C LEU A 29 -2.68 4.77 8.22
N THR A 30 -3.47 3.86 7.66
CA THR A 30 -4.36 4.16 6.53
C THR A 30 -5.49 5.09 6.95
N ALA A 31 -6.06 4.91 8.14
CA ALA A 31 -7.10 5.79 8.69
C ALA A 31 -6.61 7.23 8.90
N SER A 32 -5.31 7.45 9.13
CA SER A 32 -4.75 8.81 9.18
C SER A 32 -4.72 9.53 7.83
N LEU A 33 -4.91 8.80 6.72
CA LEU A 33 -4.93 9.37 5.36
C LEU A 33 -6.36 9.69 4.88
N GLY A 34 -7.39 9.17 5.53
CA GLY A 34 -8.79 9.41 5.17
C GLY A 34 -9.77 8.38 5.73
N ASN A 35 -11.01 8.46 5.28
CA ASN A 35 -12.13 7.69 5.86
C ASN A 35 -12.42 6.35 5.16
N SER A 36 -11.77 6.09 4.02
CA SER A 36 -11.97 4.89 3.22
C SER A 36 -10.71 4.52 2.46
N ALA A 37 -10.52 3.22 2.22
CA ALA A 37 -9.38 2.68 1.49
C ALA A 37 -9.78 1.70 0.40
N MET A 38 -8.90 1.53 -0.59
CA MET A 38 -8.97 0.43 -1.55
C MET A 38 -7.78 -0.49 -1.30
N LEU A 39 -8.06 -1.74 -0.90
CA LEU A 39 -7.06 -2.77 -0.72
C LEU A 39 -6.83 -3.50 -2.05
N VAL A 40 -5.77 -3.10 -2.75
CA VAL A 40 -5.31 -3.79 -3.96
C VAL A 40 -4.38 -4.93 -3.57
N THR A 41 -4.66 -6.13 -4.06
CA THR A 41 -3.91 -7.35 -3.73
C THR A 41 -3.73 -8.25 -4.95
N GLY A 42 -2.97 -9.33 -4.81
CA GLY A 42 -2.84 -10.36 -5.84
C GLY A 42 -3.98 -11.40 -5.80
N ARG A 43 -3.95 -12.35 -6.73
CA ARG A 43 -4.93 -13.46 -6.87
C ARG A 43 -5.36 -14.13 -5.55
N ASP A 44 -4.43 -14.46 -4.67
CA ASP A 44 -4.73 -15.11 -3.39
C ASP A 44 -4.95 -14.06 -2.29
N LEU A 45 -6.23 -13.79 -2.01
CA LEU A 45 -6.68 -12.85 -0.99
C LEU A 45 -6.18 -13.18 0.41
N ARG A 46 -5.93 -14.46 0.72
CA ARG A 46 -5.49 -14.88 2.07
C ARG A 46 -4.16 -14.27 2.45
N ARG A 47 -3.31 -13.92 1.46
CA ARG A 47 -2.03 -13.24 1.70
C ARG A 47 -2.19 -11.83 2.27
N ALA A 48 -3.35 -11.20 2.05
CA ALA A 48 -3.68 -9.88 2.58
C ALA A 48 -4.41 -9.94 3.93
N GLU A 49 -4.71 -11.12 4.48
CA GLU A 49 -5.50 -11.24 5.73
C GLU A 49 -4.94 -10.42 6.90
N PRO A 50 -3.61 -10.35 7.14
CA PRO A 50 -3.09 -9.51 8.22
C PRO A 50 -3.42 -8.02 8.06
N VAL A 51 -3.50 -7.52 6.82
CA VAL A 51 -3.89 -6.13 6.52
C VAL A 51 -5.39 -5.96 6.74
N ARG A 52 -6.21 -6.92 6.27
CA ARG A 52 -7.67 -6.93 6.47
C ARG A 52 -8.02 -6.92 7.95
N GLU A 53 -7.31 -7.71 8.76
CA GLU A 53 -7.52 -7.74 10.20
C GLU A 53 -7.11 -6.44 10.88
N SER A 54 -6.01 -5.84 10.43
CA SER A 54 -5.61 -4.50 10.88
C SER A 54 -6.66 -3.44 10.52
N PHE A 55 -7.27 -3.52 9.33
CA PHE A 55 -8.33 -2.61 8.89
C PHE A 55 -9.61 -2.79 9.72
N ARG A 56 -10.04 -4.04 9.98
CA ARG A 56 -11.16 -4.35 10.89
C ARG A 56 -10.92 -3.79 12.28
N SER A 57 -9.75 -4.04 12.84
CA SER A 57 -9.37 -3.56 14.19
C SER A 57 -9.38 -2.03 14.29
N ALA A 58 -9.09 -1.34 13.18
CA ALA A 58 -9.13 0.12 13.11
C ALA A 58 -10.52 0.69 12.77
N GLY A 59 -11.53 -0.16 12.49
CA GLY A 59 -12.85 0.29 12.05
C GLY A 59 -12.83 1.02 10.70
N LEU A 60 -11.82 0.75 9.87
CA LEU A 60 -11.66 1.41 8.57
C LEU A 60 -12.71 0.88 7.59
N ASN A 61 -13.27 1.76 6.74
CA ASN A 61 -14.06 1.32 5.59
C ASN A 61 -13.13 0.98 4.42
N TRP A 62 -13.27 -0.18 3.79
CA TRP A 62 -12.50 -0.48 2.59
C TRP A 62 -13.25 -1.35 1.58
N VAL A 63 -12.78 -1.28 0.33
CA VAL A 63 -13.12 -2.21 -0.75
C VAL A 63 -11.88 -2.99 -1.19
N GLU A 64 -12.08 -4.17 -1.76
CA GLU A 64 -10.99 -5.06 -2.20
C GLU A 64 -10.94 -5.15 -3.73
N TRP A 65 -9.74 -5.11 -4.30
CA TRP A 65 -9.50 -5.32 -5.72
C TRP A 65 -8.35 -6.30 -5.91
N ALA A 66 -8.62 -7.44 -6.55
CA ALA A 66 -7.63 -8.48 -6.78
C ALA A 66 -7.11 -8.43 -8.21
N VAL A 67 -5.81 -8.22 -8.36
CA VAL A 67 -5.10 -8.31 -9.65
C VAL A 67 -4.53 -9.72 -9.78
N ALA A 68 -5.03 -10.49 -10.74
CA ALA A 68 -4.77 -11.94 -10.80
C ALA A 68 -3.37 -12.32 -11.31
N GLY A 69 -2.63 -11.35 -11.86
CA GLY A 69 -1.32 -11.52 -12.50
C GLY A 69 -0.62 -10.18 -12.72
N GLU A 70 0.08 -10.03 -13.85
CA GLU A 70 0.69 -8.76 -14.22
C GLU A 70 -0.41 -7.71 -14.51
N PRO A 71 -0.37 -6.52 -13.89
CA PRO A 71 -1.38 -5.50 -14.11
C PRO A 71 -1.42 -5.02 -15.56
N THR A 72 -2.62 -4.80 -16.07
CA THR A 72 -2.90 -4.23 -17.39
C THR A 72 -3.48 -2.82 -17.26
N VAL A 73 -3.34 -2.00 -18.29
CA VAL A 73 -3.93 -0.64 -18.33
C VAL A 73 -5.47 -0.68 -18.23
N SER A 74 -6.10 -1.77 -18.66
CA SER A 74 -7.55 -1.94 -18.52
C SER A 74 -8.02 -2.11 -17.08
N GLU A 75 -7.18 -2.61 -16.17
CA GLU A 75 -7.57 -2.88 -14.77
C GLU A 75 -7.54 -1.64 -13.87
N VAL A 76 -7.06 -0.50 -14.36
CA VAL A 76 -6.96 0.76 -13.62
C VAL A 76 -7.90 1.85 -14.15
N ARG A 77 -8.85 1.48 -15.01
CA ARG A 77 -9.86 2.41 -15.55
C ARG A 77 -11.04 2.60 -14.62
#